data_AF-A0A1B9KRZ2-F1
#
_entry.id   AF-A0A1B9KRZ2-F1
#
_cell.length_a   1.000
_cell.length_b   1.000
_cell.length_c   1.000
_cell.angle_alpha   90.00
_cell.angle_beta   90.00
_cell.angle_gamma   90.00
#
_symmetry.space_group_name_H-M   'P 1'
#
loop_
_entity.id
_entity.type
_entity.pdbx_description
1 polymer ?
#
loop_
_entity_poly.entity_id
_entity_poly.type
_entity_poly.pdbx_seq_one_letter_code
_entity_poly.pdbx_strand_id
1 'polypeptide(L)'
;MNEIWVFNGAGASFPAGVFTSLTEAKTWIEKHQLSGVLTRYPVNTGVYDWAIANDLFTAKQTWHTKPAFIESFTCASMEHYHFEAGQQQ
;
A
#
# COMPACT_ATOMS: atom_id res chain seq x y z
N MET A 1 -14.47 -2.97 6.61
CA MET A 1 -13.91 -2.18 5.48
C MET A 1 -13.60 -3.14 4.35
N ASN A 2 -13.81 -2.73 3.10
CA ASN A 2 -13.40 -3.53 1.95
C ASN A 2 -11.96 -3.14 1.64
N GLU A 3 -11.03 -4.07 1.78
CA GLU A 3 -9.59 -3.81 1.69
C GLU A 3 -8.95 -4.82 0.75
N ILE A 4 -7.90 -4.39 0.07
CA ILE A 4 -7.14 -5.20 -0.88
C ILE A 4 -5.66 -5.12 -0.52
N TRP A 5 -4.93 -6.16 -0.89
CA TRP A 5 -3.49 -6.24 -0.78
C TRP A 5 -2.89 -5.93 -2.13
N VAL A 6 -2.05 -4.90 -2.20
CA VAL A 6 -1.41 -4.44 -3.43
C VAL A 6 0.07 -4.74 -3.30
N PHE A 7 0.60 -5.53 -4.24
CA PHE A 7 2.02 -5.85 -4.31
C PHE A 7 2.72 -4.96 -5.33
N ASN A 8 3.71 -4.19 -4.87
CA ASN A 8 4.61 -3.41 -5.70
C ASN A 8 5.98 -4.10 -5.71
N GLY A 9 6.36 -4.63 -6.87
CA GLY A 9 7.66 -5.27 -7.05
C GLY A 9 8.81 -4.27 -6.88
N ALA A 10 9.97 -4.76 -6.45
CA ALA A 10 11.17 -3.94 -6.32
C ALA A 10 11.53 -3.30 -7.67
N GLY A 11 11.59 -1.96 -7.70
CA GLY A 11 11.86 -1.18 -8.93
C GLY A 11 10.68 -1.04 -9.89
N ALA A 12 9.49 -1.56 -9.55
CA ALA A 12 8.31 -1.45 -10.40
C ALA A 12 7.62 -0.09 -10.25
N SER A 13 7.21 0.51 -11.38
CA SER A 13 6.41 1.74 -11.39
C SER A 13 4.93 1.49 -11.12
N PHE A 14 4.46 0.26 -11.29
CA PHE A 14 3.06 -0.14 -11.13
C PHE A 14 2.95 -1.41 -10.28
N PRO A 15 1.81 -1.63 -9.61
CA PRO A 15 1.55 -2.88 -8.90
C PRO A 15 1.62 -4.10 -9.82
N ALA A 16 2.29 -5.14 -9.36
CA ALA A 16 2.38 -6.42 -10.07
C ALA A 16 1.27 -7.41 -9.66
N GLY A 17 0.61 -7.18 -8.52
CA GLY A 17 -0.48 -8.03 -8.06
C GLY A 17 -1.45 -7.29 -7.13
N VAL A 18 -2.72 -7.68 -7.17
CA VAL A 18 -3.78 -7.18 -6.29
C VAL A 18 -4.61 -8.36 -5.80
N PHE A 19 -4.80 -8.47 -4.49
CA PHE A 19 -5.43 -9.63 -3.85
C PHE A 19 -6.46 -9.19 -2.82
N THR A 20 -7.51 -9.97 -2.62
CA THR A 20 -8.47 -9.76 -1.53
C THR A 20 -8.05 -10.48 -0.24
N SER A 21 -7.06 -11.38 -0.33
CA SER A 21 -6.56 -12.19 0.78
C SER A 21 -5.06 -12.01 0.97
N LEU A 22 -4.64 -11.79 2.23
CA LEU A 22 -3.22 -11.71 2.60
C LEU A 22 -2.51 -13.04 2.30
N THR A 23 -3.17 -14.16 2.62
CA THR A 23 -2.58 -15.49 2.44
C THR A 23 -2.34 -15.78 0.97
N GLU A 24 -3.30 -15.47 0.09
CA GLU A 24 -3.14 -15.68 -1.35
C GLU A 24 -2.01 -14.81 -1.93
N ALA A 25 -1.92 -13.55 -1.48
CA ALA A 25 -0.82 -12.67 -1.87
C ALA A 25 0.54 -13.24 -1.45
N LYS A 26 0.68 -13.68 -0.19
CA LYS A 26 1.93 -14.26 0.34
C LYS A 26 2.32 -15.53 -0.39
N THR A 27 1.38 -16.46 -0.59
CA THR A 27 1.62 -17.70 -1.34
C THR A 27 2.05 -17.41 -2.79
N TRP A 28 1.46 -16.43 -3.44
CA TRP A 28 1.87 -16.02 -4.78
C TRP A 28 3.29 -15.43 -4.80
N ILE A 29 3.62 -14.53 -3.86
CA ILE A 29 4.96 -13.94 -3.71
C ILE A 29 6.02 -15.01 -3.47
N GLU A 30 5.77 -15.93 -2.54
CA GLU A 30 6.66 -17.05 -2.20
C GLU A 30 6.88 -17.97 -3.41
N LYS A 31 5.79 -18.39 -4.07
CA LYS A 31 5.83 -19.27 -5.25
C LYS A 31 6.72 -18.71 -6.36
N HIS A 32 6.71 -17.39 -6.54
CA HIS A 32 7.44 -16.71 -7.60
C HIS A 32 8.76 -16.08 -7.15
N GLN A 33 9.16 -16.26 -5.89
CA GLN A 33 10.40 -15.72 -5.31
C GLN A 33 10.54 -14.20 -5.52
N LEU A 34 9.44 -13.45 -5.35
CA LEU A 34 9.42 -12.02 -5.66
C LEU A 34 10.02 -11.18 -4.53
N SER A 35 10.63 -10.05 -4.90
CA SER A 35 11.07 -9.00 -3.98
C SER A 35 10.23 -7.75 -4.17
N GLY A 36 9.85 -7.08 -3.08
CA GLY A 36 8.97 -5.90 -3.13
C GLY A 36 8.25 -5.63 -1.81
N VAL A 37 7.19 -4.84 -1.88
CA VAL A 37 6.36 -4.48 -0.73
C VAL A 37 4.90 -4.86 -1.01
N LEU A 38 4.29 -5.57 -0.09
CA LEU A 38 2.86 -5.86 -0.07
C LEU A 38 2.19 -4.93 0.92
N THR A 39 1.25 -4.10 0.47
CA THR A 39 0.58 -3.09 1.31
C THR A 39 -0.92 -3.29 1.31
N ARG A 40 -1.57 -3.18 2.47
CA ARG A 40 -3.03 -3.20 2.62
C ARG A 40 -3.62 -1.84 2.27
N TYR A 41 -4.42 -1.78 1.21
CA TYR A 41 -5.08 -0.57 0.74
C TYR A 41 -6.59 -0.59 1.02
N PRO A 42 -7.17 0.54 1.45
CA PRO A 42 -8.62 0.71 1.51
C PRO A 42 -9.22 0.76 0.10
N VAL A 43 -10.41 0.18 -0.08
CA VAL A 43 -11.18 0.26 -1.34
C VAL A 43 -12.21 1.39 -1.22
N ASN A 44 -12.48 2.07 -2.34
CA ASN A 44 -13.41 3.20 -2.48
C ASN A 44 -13.04 4.47 -1.68
N THR A 45 -11.81 4.54 -1.16
CA THR A 45 -11.30 5.70 -0.43
C THR A 45 -9.83 5.92 -0.81
N GLY A 46 -9.42 7.17 -1.02
CA GLY A 46 -8.02 7.52 -1.23
C GLY A 46 -7.20 7.37 0.07
N VAL A 47 -5.92 7.02 -0.04
CA VAL A 47 -5.03 6.86 1.13
C VAL A 47 -4.95 8.14 1.97
N TYR A 48 -5.00 9.30 1.33
CA TYR A 48 -5.04 10.60 1.98
C TYR A 48 -6.24 10.75 2.93
N ASP A 49 -7.45 10.55 2.41
CA ASP A 49 -8.69 10.68 3.19
C ASP A 49 -8.76 9.62 4.28
N TRP A 50 -8.33 8.39 3.97
CA TRP A 50 -8.24 7.31 4.95
C TRP A 50 -7.29 7.66 6.10
N ALA A 51 -6.11 8.21 5.82
CA ALA A 51 -5.15 8.57 6.85
C ALA A 51 -5.67 9.70 7.76
N ILE A 52 -6.40 10.67 7.21
CA ILE A 52 -7.06 11.72 8.02
C ILE A 52 -8.16 11.12 8.89
N ALA A 53 -9.02 10.27 8.32
CA ALA A 53 -10.14 9.67 9.03
C ALA A 53 -9.73 8.73 10.18
N ASN A 54 -8.50 8.20 10.13
CA ASN A 54 -7.92 7.34 11.18
C ASN A 54 -6.94 8.08 12.10
N ASP A 55 -6.91 9.42 12.06
CA ASP A 55 -6.01 10.26 12.86
C ASP A 55 -4.50 9.96 12.64
N LEU A 56 -4.15 9.37 11.50
CA LEU A 56 -2.77 9.05 11.10
C LEU A 56 -2.09 10.21 10.38
N PHE A 57 -2.86 11.17 9.87
CA PHE A 57 -2.36 12.37 9.22
C PHE A 57 -3.21 13.60 9.57
N THR A 58 -2.55 14.74 9.78
CA THR A 58 -3.22 16.03 9.94
C THR A 58 -2.64 17.04 8.95
N ALA A 59 -3.49 17.61 8.11
CA ALA A 59 -3.12 18.65 7.14
C ALA A 59 -2.81 19.97 7.85
N LYS A 60 -1.57 20.15 8.33
CA LYS A 60 -1.14 21.37 9.04
C LYS A 60 -0.84 22.55 8.13
N GLN A 61 -0.52 22.31 6.86
CA GLN A 61 -0.13 23.34 5.91
C GLN A 61 -1.12 23.42 4.74
N THR A 62 -1.31 24.61 4.19
CA THR A 62 -2.26 24.85 3.08
C THR A 62 -1.93 24.09 1.80
N TRP A 63 -0.67 23.67 1.62
CA TRP A 63 -0.25 22.85 0.47
C TRP A 63 -0.56 21.36 0.67
N HIS A 64 -0.79 20.89 1.90
CA HIS A 64 -1.19 19.49 2.18
C HIS A 64 -2.59 19.13 1.66
N THR A 65 -3.38 20.11 1.22
CA THR A 65 -4.72 19.90 0.64
C THR A 65 -4.73 20.13 -0.87
N LYS A 66 -3.58 20.38 -1.49
CA LYS A 66 -3.48 20.64 -2.93
C LYS A 66 -3.50 19.32 -3.72
N PRO A 67 -4.06 19.31 -4.94
CA PRO A 67 -4.11 18.10 -5.77
C PRO A 67 -2.76 17.40 -5.93
N ALA A 68 -1.68 18.15 -6.20
CA ALA A 68 -0.32 17.61 -6.34
C ALA A 68 0.19 16.87 -5.10
N PHE A 69 -0.27 17.27 -3.90
CA PHE A 69 0.07 16.57 -2.67
C PHE A 69 -0.78 15.31 -2.50
N ILE A 70 -2.09 15.40 -2.76
CA ILE A 70 -3.03 14.29 -2.59
C ILE A 70 -2.71 13.14 -3.57
N GLU A 71 -2.39 13.44 -4.83
CA GLU A 71 -2.09 12.44 -5.86
C GLU A 71 -0.80 11.65 -5.59
N SER A 72 0.15 12.26 -4.88
CA SER A 72 1.44 11.64 -4.50
C SER A 72 1.46 11.13 -3.05
N PHE A 73 0.34 11.27 -2.33
CA PHE A 73 0.29 10.93 -0.92
C PHE A 73 0.42 9.43 -0.69
N THR A 74 1.32 9.07 0.22
CA THR A 74 1.46 7.72 0.76
C THR A 74 1.42 7.77 2.29
N CYS A 75 1.04 6.67 2.92
CA CYS A 75 0.96 6.57 4.38
C CYS A 75 1.81 5.39 4.85
N ALA A 76 2.95 5.68 5.51
CA ALA A 76 3.83 4.65 6.05
C ALA A 76 3.18 3.82 7.18
N SER A 77 2.11 4.34 7.79
CA SER A 77 1.33 3.63 8.81
C SER A 77 0.36 2.59 8.24
N MET A 78 0.24 2.48 6.92
CA MET A 78 -0.51 1.39 6.30
C MET A 78 0.18 0.07 6.63
N GLU A 79 -0.60 -0.97 6.88
CA GLU A 79 -0.04 -2.30 7.10
C GLU A 79 0.67 -2.77 5.82
N HIS A 80 1.95 -3.09 5.94
CA HIS A 80 2.76 -3.54 4.83
C HIS A 80 3.78 -4.58 5.28
N TYR A 81 4.22 -5.38 4.31
CA TYR A 81 5.20 -6.45 4.50
C TYR A 81 6.25 -6.36 3.40
N HIS A 82 7.52 -6.41 3.79
CA HIS A 82 8.65 -6.45 2.86
C HIS A 82 8.97 -7.89 2.51
N PHE A 83 9.29 -8.13 1.23
CA PHE A 83 9.71 -9.44 0.74
C PHE A 83 11.03 -9.33 0.00
N GLU A 84 11.88 -10.33 0.21
CA GLU A 84 13.12 -10.56 -0.54
C GLU A 84 13.17 -12.02 -0.98
N ALA A 85 13.29 -12.25 -2.29
CA ALA A 85 13.33 -13.59 -2.89
C ALA A 85 12.18 -14.51 -2.42
N GLY A 86 10.99 -13.94 -2.23
CA GLY A 86 9.79 -14.64 -1.75
C GLY A 86 9.70 -14.78 -0.23
N GLN A 87 10.70 -14.38 0.55
CA GLN A 87 10.69 -14.47 2.00
C GLN A 87 10.31 -13.12 2.62
N GLN A 88 9.33 -13.15 3.54
CA GLN A 88 8.98 -11.96 4.31
C GLN A 88 10.13 -11.60 5.27
N GLN A 89 10.50 -10.32 5.31
CA GLN A 89 11.50 -9.76 6.24
C GLN A 89 10.85 -9.17 7.49
#